data_AF-A0A9X1RWT8-F1
#
_entry.id   AF-A0A9X1RWT8-F1
#
_cell.length_a   1.000
_cell.length_b   1.000
_cell.length_c   1.000
_cell.angle_alpha   90.00
_cell.angle_beta   90.00
_cell.angle_gamma   90.00
#
_symmetry.space_group_name_H-M   'P 1'
#
loop_
_entity.id
_entity.type
_entity.pdbx_description
1 polymer ?
#
loop_
_entity_poly.entity_id
_entity_poly.type
_entity_poly.pdbx_seq_one_letter_code
_entity_poly.pdbx_strand_id
1 'polypeptide(L)'
;MHCQDKHLQVIEHLKTKYDFTLKEQEILENIKKYSINSIAFTTDGGFDVKTGEFYPEERKENYKIRIIYEDELSKKVSFICLKPIYVNDNAVS
;
A
#
# COMPACT_ATOMS: atom_id res chain seq x y z
N MET A 1 -5.48 22.52 2.09
CA MET A 1 -4.39 21.57 1.77
C MET A 1 -5.04 20.19 1.75
N HIS A 2 -5.27 19.65 0.56
CA HIS A 2 -6.13 18.50 0.33
C HIS A 2 -5.47 17.24 0.92
N CYS A 3 -6.19 16.45 1.72
CA CYS A 3 -5.63 15.22 2.32
C CYS A 3 -5.09 14.25 1.26
N GLN A 4 -5.65 14.29 0.05
CA GLN A 4 -5.18 13.55 -1.12
C GLN A 4 -3.70 13.83 -1.46
N ASP A 5 -3.25 15.09 -1.42
CA ASP A 5 -1.87 15.46 -1.76
C ASP A 5 -0.87 14.79 -0.82
N LYS A 6 -1.23 14.68 0.47
CA LYS A 6 -0.39 13.99 1.46
C LYS A 6 -0.36 12.48 1.22
N HIS A 7 -1.49 11.87 0.87
CA HIS A 7 -1.52 10.44 0.54
C HIS A 7 -0.68 10.12 -0.70
N LEU A 8 -0.71 10.97 -1.73
CA LEU A 8 0.13 10.82 -2.91
C LEU A 8 1.62 10.95 -2.57
N GLN A 9 2.00 11.91 -1.71
CA GLN A 9 3.37 12.02 -1.21
C GLN A 9 3.81 10.77 -0.44
N VAL A 10 2.93 10.17 0.37
CA VAL A 10 3.21 8.90 1.05
C VAL A 10 3.43 7.77 0.06
N ILE A 11 2.63 7.67 -1.01
CA ILE A 11 2.83 6.66 -2.06
C ILE A 11 4.21 6.82 -2.72
N GLU A 12 4.59 8.05 -3.06
CA GLU A 12 5.91 8.29 -3.67
C GLU A 12 7.05 7.98 -2.69
N HIS A 13 6.88 8.30 -1.40
CA HIS A 13 7.84 7.91 -0.36
C HIS A 13 7.91 6.39 -0.13
N LEU A 14 6.82 5.65 -0.32
CA LEU A 14 6.86 4.20 -0.24
C LEU A 14 7.67 3.62 -1.41
N LYS A 15 7.58 4.19 -2.62
CA LYS A 15 8.37 3.77 -3.78
C LYS A 15 9.88 3.99 -3.63
N THR A 16 10.31 4.90 -2.77
CA THR A 16 11.75 5.07 -2.47
C THR A 16 12.26 4.06 -1.44
N LYS A 17 11.36 3.46 -0.65
CA LYS A 17 11.71 2.52 0.43
C LYS A 17 11.51 1.05 0.07
N TYR A 18 10.67 0.77 -0.90
CA TYR A 18 10.29 -0.59 -1.25
C TYR A 18 10.38 -0.82 -2.76
N ASP A 19 10.86 -2.01 -3.13
CA ASP A 19 10.80 -2.53 -4.47
C ASP A 19 9.42 -3.15 -4.72
N PHE A 20 8.66 -2.49 -5.58
CA PHE A 20 7.37 -2.95 -6.04
C PHE A 20 7.53 -3.75 -7.33
N THR A 21 6.83 -4.88 -7.42
CA THR A 21 6.70 -5.61 -8.71
C THR A 21 5.97 -4.74 -9.74
N LEU A 22 6.15 -5.02 -11.03
CA LEU A 22 5.46 -4.28 -12.11
C LEU A 22 3.94 -4.20 -11.91
N LYS A 23 3.33 -5.30 -11.44
CA LYS A 23 1.90 -5.36 -11.14
C LYS A 23 1.52 -4.43 -9.99
N GLU A 24 2.32 -4.36 -8.94
CA GLU A 24 2.05 -3.46 -7.81
C GLU A 24 2.27 -1.99 -8.19
N GLN A 25 3.25 -1.70 -9.04
CA GLN A 25 3.44 -0.36 -9.59
C GLN A 25 2.23 0.08 -10.41
N GLU A 26 1.69 -0.79 -11.26
CA GLU A 26 0.46 -0.51 -12.03
C GLU A 26 -0.74 -0.26 -11.11
N ILE A 27 -0.88 -1.04 -10.04
CA ILE A 27 -1.91 -0.84 -9.02
C ILE A 27 -1.74 0.54 -8.36
N LEU A 28 -0.51 0.92 -7.98
CA LEU A 28 -0.21 2.21 -7.37
C LEU A 28 -0.44 3.40 -8.31
N GLU A 29 -0.25 3.25 -9.62
CA GLU A 29 -0.61 4.30 -10.57
C GLU A 29 -2.12 4.39 -10.79
N ASN A 30 -2.81 3.25 -10.84
CA ASN A 30 -4.25 3.23 -10.99
C ASN A 30 -4.98 3.81 -9.78
N ILE A 31 -4.49 3.58 -8.56
CA ILE A 31 -5.16 4.05 -7.35
C ILE A 31 -5.15 5.58 -7.20
N LYS A 32 -4.24 6.29 -7.88
CA LYS A 32 -4.18 7.76 -7.90
C LYS A 32 -5.43 8.40 -8.53
N LYS A 33 -6.21 7.63 -9.30
CA LYS A 33 -7.48 8.05 -9.90
C LYS A 33 -8.64 8.08 -8.89
N TYR A 34 -8.47 7.45 -7.72
CA TYR A 34 -9.49 7.36 -6.67
C TYR A 34 -9.15 8.29 -5.50
N SER A 35 -10.15 8.57 -4.67
CA SER A 35 -9.94 9.29 -3.42
C SER A 35 -9.33 8.33 -2.40
N ILE A 36 -8.13 8.64 -1.88
CA ILE A 36 -7.46 7.77 -0.92
C ILE A 36 -7.90 8.18 0.48
N ASN A 37 -8.53 7.24 1.19
CA ASN A 37 -9.04 7.46 2.53
C ASN A 37 -7.98 7.15 3.60
N SER A 38 -7.13 6.15 3.35
CA SER A 38 -6.12 5.72 4.32
C SER A 38 -5.00 4.91 3.67
N ILE A 39 -3.78 5.08 4.18
CA ILE A 39 -2.62 4.25 3.88
C ILE A 39 -2.04 3.76 5.21
N ALA A 40 -1.89 2.45 5.36
CA ALA A 40 -1.25 1.81 6.50
C ALA A 40 -0.13 0.89 6.03
N PHE A 41 0.95 0.80 6.80
CA PHE A 41 2.07 -0.09 6.52
C PHE A 41 2.63 -0.64 7.83
N THR A 42 3.25 -1.81 7.78
CA THR A 42 3.82 -2.49 8.95
C THR A 42 5.18 -3.12 8.65
N THR A 43 6.04 -3.17 9.67
CA THR A 43 7.29 -3.94 9.65
C THR A 43 7.05 -5.38 10.06
N ASP A 44 6.27 -5.59 11.11
CA ASP A 44 5.96 -6.88 11.73
C ASP A 44 4.49 -7.25 11.52
N GLY A 45 4.21 -8.55 11.38
CA GLY A 45 2.86 -9.01 11.04
C GLY A 45 2.45 -8.58 9.63
N GLY A 46 1.14 -8.50 9.37
CA GLY A 46 0.67 -8.13 8.04
C GLY A 46 -0.83 -8.00 7.89
N PHE A 47 -1.23 -7.53 6.72
CA PHE A 47 -2.62 -7.43 6.30
C PHE A 47 -3.04 -8.66 5.50
N ASP A 48 -4.22 -9.17 5.78
CA ASP A 48 -4.85 -10.22 4.97
C ASP A 48 -5.42 -9.61 3.67
N VAL A 49 -5.09 -10.22 2.53
CA VAL A 49 -5.46 -9.68 1.22
C VAL A 49 -6.96 -9.76 0.92
N LYS A 50 -7.70 -10.65 1.58
CA LYS A 50 -9.13 -10.88 1.32
C LYS A 50 -10.02 -9.99 2.17
N THR A 51 -9.59 -9.71 3.40
CA THR A 51 -10.37 -8.97 4.41
C THR A 51 -9.80 -7.59 4.71
N GLY A 52 -8.49 -7.39 4.49
CA GLY A 52 -7.77 -6.18 4.84
C GLY A 52 -7.45 -6.07 6.33
N GLU A 53 -7.78 -7.08 7.14
CA GLU A 53 -7.51 -7.08 8.59
C GLU A 53 -6.02 -7.22 8.88
N PHE A 54 -5.56 -6.57 9.96
CA PHE A 54 -4.20 -6.69 10.43
C PHE A 54 -4.07 -7.86 11.41
N TYR A 55 -3.02 -8.65 11.23
CA TYR A 55 -2.65 -9.73 12.13
C TYR A 55 -1.19 -9.55 12.59
N PRO A 56 -0.93 -9.58 13.91
CA PRO A 56 0.41 -9.36 14.45
C PRO A 56 1.35 -10.54 14.20
N GLU A 57 0.83 -11.74 13.93
CA GLU A 57 1.66 -12.90 13.67
C GLU A 57 2.25 -12.88 12.26
N GLU A 58 3.49 -13.36 12.10
CA GLU A 58 4.07 -13.56 10.77
C GLU A 58 3.41 -14.76 10.07
N ARG A 59 2.65 -14.48 9.00
CA ARG A 59 1.95 -15.46 8.17
C ARG A 59 2.48 -15.39 6.74
N LYS A 60 2.37 -16.51 6.02
CA LYS A 60 2.81 -16.62 4.62
C LYS A 60 2.13 -15.56 3.71
N GLU A 61 0.89 -15.21 4.03
CA GLU A 61 0.06 -14.23 3.31
C GLU A 61 0.11 -12.81 3.92
N ASN A 62 1.18 -12.44 4.64
CA ASN A 62 1.31 -11.09 5.18
C ASN A 62 1.66 -10.07 4.09
N TYR A 63 0.68 -9.26 3.72
CA TYR A 63 0.91 -8.05 2.92
C TYR A 63 1.33 -6.92 3.86
N LYS A 64 2.28 -6.09 3.43
CA LYS A 64 2.93 -5.11 4.30
C LYS A 64 2.32 -3.71 4.21
N ILE A 65 1.53 -3.44 3.16
CA ILE A 65 0.88 -2.15 2.94
C ILE A 65 -0.59 -2.38 2.64
N ARG A 66 -1.47 -1.56 3.22
CA ARG A 66 -2.90 -1.51 2.92
C ARG A 66 -3.28 -0.09 2.52
N ILE A 67 -4.01 0.04 1.41
CA ILE A 67 -4.55 1.33 0.95
C ILE A 67 -6.06 1.18 0.84
N ILE A 68 -6.79 2.06 1.54
CA ILE A 68 -8.25 2.18 1.46
C ILE A 68 -8.56 3.38 0.57
N TYR A 69 -9.43 3.17 -0.40
CA TYR A 69 -9.80 4.19 -1.39
C TYR A 69 -11.29 4.13 -1.71
N GLU A 70 -11.80 5.24 -2.21
CA GLU A 70 -13.18 5.40 -2.64
C GLU A 70 -13.22 5.78 -4.12
N ASP A 71 -14.01 5.02 -4.87
CA ASP A 71 -14.43 5.44 -6.21
C ASP A 71 -15.50 6.53 -6.08
N GLU A 72 -15.16 7.76 -6.45
CA GLU A 72 -16.03 8.91 -6.29
C GLU A 72 -17.33 8.82 -7.09
N LEU A 73 -17.35 8.06 -8.18
CA LEU A 73 -18.54 7.87 -9.03
C LEU A 73 -19.52 6.91 -8.40
N SER A 74 -19.03 5.75 -7.95
CA SER A 74 -19.87 4.71 -7.34
C SER A 74 -20.07 4.87 -5.83
N LYS A 75 -19.30 5.78 -5.20
CA LYS A 75 -19.19 5.93 -3.73
C LYS A 75 -18.79 4.64 -3.01
N LYS A 76 -18.17 3.71 -3.75
CA LYS A 76 -17.75 2.41 -3.22
C LYS A 76 -16.39 2.56 -2.57
N VAL A 77 -16.32 2.24 -1.28
CA VAL A 77 -15.06 2.06 -0.56
C VAL A 77 -14.52 0.66 -0.82
N SER A 78 -13.23 0.57 -1.13
CA SER A 78 -12.50 -0.67 -1.36
C SER A 78 -11.09 -0.55 -0.78
N PHE A 79 -10.37 -1.66 -0.75
CA PHE A 79 -8.97 -1.67 -0.32
C PHE A 79 -8.12 -2.54 -1.23
N ILE A 80 -6.82 -2.27 -1.21
CA ILE A 80 -5.78 -3.14 -1.77
C ILE A 80 -4.74 -3.43 -0.70
N CYS A 81 -4.12 -4.60 -0.81
CA CYS A 81 -2.96 -4.96 -0.02
C CYS A 81 -1.77 -5.22 -0.95
N LEU A 82 -0.58 -4.71 -0.59
CA LEU A 82 0.66 -4.86 -1.37
C LEU A 82 1.74 -5.53 -0.51
N LYS A 83 2.61 -6.31 -1.15
CA LYS A 83 3.70 -7.05 -0.49
C LYS A 83 5.03 -6.74 -1.18
N PRO A 84 5.46 -5.46 -1.17
CA PRO A 84 6.71 -5.10 -1.79
C PRO A 84 7.88 -5.53 -0.90
N ILE A 85 9.07 -5.59 -1.49
CA ILE A 85 10.29 -5.99 -0.79
C ILE A 85 10.97 -4.72 -0.27
N TYR A 86 11.39 -4.70 0.99
CA TYR A 86 12.10 -3.54 1.53
C TYR A 86 13.46 -3.38 0.83
N VAL A 87 13.73 -2.19 0.29
CA VAL A 87 15.04 -1.88 -0.29
C VAL A 87 15.99 -1.63 0.88
N ASN A 88 16.83 -2.61 1.17
CA ASN A 88 17.89 -2.45 2.15
C ASN A 88 19.03 -1.64 1.50
N ASP A 89 19.34 -0.45 2.02
CA ASP A 89 20.53 0.35 1.64
C ASP A 89 21.88 -0.35 1.94
N ASN A 90 21.86 -1.65 2.29
CA ASN A 90 23.04 -2.45 2.63
C ASN A 90 23.20 -3.70 1.74
N ALA A 91 22.89 -3.60 0.45
CA ALA A 91 23.44 -4.53 -0.54
C ALA A 91 24.75 -3.96 -1.10
N VAL A 92 25.76 -3.79 -0.23
CA VAL A 92 27.15 -3.78 -0.67
C VAL A 92 27.56 -5.25 -0.75
N SER A 93 27.73 -5.76 -1.97
CA SER A 93 28.49 -6.98 -2.26
C SER A 93 29.63 -6.62 -3.19
#